data_AF-A0A8J6TR98-F1
#
_entry.id   AF-A0A8J6TR98-F1
#
_cell.length_a   1.000
_cell.length_b   1.000
_cell.length_c   1.000
_cell.angle_alpha   90.00
_cell.angle_beta   90.00
_cell.angle_gamma   90.00
#
_symmetry.space_group_name_H-M   'P 1'
#
loop_
_entity.id
_entity.type
_entity.pdbx_description
1 polymer ?
#
loop_
_entity_poly.entity_id
_entity_poly.type
_entity_poly.pdbx_seq_one_letter_code
_entity_poly.pdbx_strand_id
1 'polypeptide(L)'
;MKRIWKLAAAGFFLTLFAAAICGCMSKEDRQIAKRNEQLGKGMVRTYVREHYGEQAQIIELTCLDQLKDSGPIPDFFDHPSDYVKATVRGRNGEFQVLMNVRTQEGYDNRYQEQIKRSAHSFFASRIDLPEPRRTDVYYYSKEIGELPRQSIEGFAEPGLRQFDQLLYQDNYQANVVYQYVDTGLDFLRGAGQTLLLTERDIGDVTVGFANFWDEFSMYQSSEDGLGKNQVAEDLTEQNQKIKEVYVVSRKKYYDWDTETERYDDAAEEEYHLFRKLPLQGGIELVYDTECYEITMEQVKAPDTVTSMGQNFYDPLSPQYQLKISRKKAVDQNENAYEDIMLYFPAEFAGDYLVSEENGEEDWNKVSWERSGVYYDYFYTYEDHTDMAFSLYGKKEERS
;
A
#
# COMPACT_ATOMS: atom_id res chain seq x y z
N MET A 1 -33.71 -18.87 -35.06
CA MET A 1 -33.07 -17.66 -35.61
C MET A 1 -33.12 -16.42 -34.71
N LYS A 2 -34.24 -16.10 -34.02
CA LYS A 2 -34.34 -14.88 -33.16
C LYS A 2 -33.51 -14.87 -31.86
N ARG A 3 -33.07 -16.04 -31.33
CA ARG A 3 -32.22 -16.13 -30.11
C ARG A 3 -30.73 -15.86 -30.36
N ILE A 4 -30.23 -16.21 -31.55
CA ILE A 4 -28.81 -16.03 -31.93
C ILE A 4 -28.48 -14.54 -32.14
N TRP A 5 -29.43 -13.76 -32.67
CA TRP A 5 -29.29 -12.31 -32.81
C TRP A 5 -29.28 -11.56 -31.47
N LYS A 6 -29.98 -12.06 -30.44
CA LYS A 6 -29.96 -11.47 -29.09
C LYS A 6 -28.63 -11.70 -28.36
N LEU A 7 -28.00 -12.86 -28.55
CA LEU A 7 -26.70 -13.19 -27.98
C LEU A 7 -25.56 -12.44 -28.69
N ALA A 8 -25.63 -12.28 -30.01
CA ALA A 8 -24.68 -11.46 -30.76
C ALA A 8 -24.80 -9.96 -30.41
N ALA A 9 -26.02 -9.44 -30.21
CA ALA A 9 -26.24 -8.06 -29.79
C ALA A 9 -25.77 -7.81 -28.34
N ALA A 10 -26.00 -8.75 -27.42
CA ALA A 10 -25.51 -8.66 -26.04
C ALA A 10 -23.97 -8.72 -25.97
N GLY A 11 -23.33 -9.59 -26.76
CA GLY A 11 -21.86 -9.66 -26.85
C GLY A 11 -21.21 -8.44 -27.50
N PHE A 12 -21.88 -7.80 -28.47
CA PHE A 12 -21.43 -6.55 -29.09
C PHE A 12 -21.64 -5.33 -28.18
N PHE A 13 -22.74 -5.31 -27.40
CA PHE A 13 -22.95 -4.29 -26.37
C PHE A 13 -21.94 -4.41 -25.23
N LEU A 14 -21.61 -5.63 -24.78
CA LEU A 14 -20.62 -5.84 -23.72
C LEU A 14 -19.21 -5.44 -24.15
N THR A 15 -18.83 -5.69 -25.41
CA THR A 15 -17.52 -5.27 -25.94
C THR A 15 -17.45 -3.78 -26.22
N LEU A 16 -18.55 -3.13 -26.64
CA LEU A 16 -18.63 -1.66 -26.70
C LEU A 16 -18.61 -1.02 -25.30
N PHE A 17 -19.23 -1.65 -24.30
CA PHE A 17 -19.13 -1.21 -22.91
C PHE A 17 -17.69 -1.39 -22.40
N ALA A 18 -17.06 -2.54 -22.63
CA ALA A 18 -15.66 -2.78 -22.27
C ALA A 18 -14.67 -1.84 -22.99
N ALA A 19 -14.92 -1.51 -24.26
CA ALA A 19 -14.12 -0.55 -25.03
C ALA A 19 -14.39 0.91 -24.63
N ALA A 20 -15.57 1.22 -24.08
CA ALA A 20 -15.86 2.51 -23.44
C ALA A 20 -15.28 2.60 -22.01
N ILE A 21 -15.11 1.46 -21.33
CA ILE A 21 -14.42 1.34 -20.04
C ILE A 21 -12.88 1.48 -20.22
N CYS A 22 -12.34 1.11 -21.39
CA CYS A 22 -11.00 1.53 -21.81
C CYS A 22 -11.05 3.00 -22.26
N GLY A 23 -11.07 3.91 -21.28
CA GLY A 23 -11.05 5.36 -21.48
C GLY A 23 -10.14 5.75 -22.64
N CYS A 24 -10.73 6.34 -23.68
CA CYS A 24 -9.99 6.84 -24.82
C CYS A 24 -10.19 8.34 -24.84
N MET A 25 -9.10 9.09 -24.72
CA MET A 25 -9.09 10.54 -24.83
C MET A 25 -9.87 11.04 -26.06
N SER A 26 -10.71 12.06 -25.87
CA SER A 26 -11.53 12.65 -26.93
C SER A 26 -10.68 13.30 -28.04
N LYS A 27 -11.29 13.64 -29.18
CA LYS A 27 -10.53 14.31 -30.27
C LYS A 27 -10.03 15.70 -29.88
N GLU A 28 -10.82 16.43 -29.09
CA GLU A 28 -10.47 17.77 -28.62
C GLU A 28 -9.34 17.71 -27.61
N ASP A 29 -9.47 16.80 -26.64
CA ASP A 29 -8.44 16.50 -25.65
C ASP A 29 -7.11 16.08 -26.29
N ARG A 30 -7.14 15.25 -27.33
CA ARG A 30 -5.92 14.89 -28.09
C ARG A 30 -5.26 16.09 -28.78
N GLN A 31 -6.03 17.11 -29.16
CA GLN A 31 -5.46 18.34 -29.73
C GLN A 31 -4.82 19.20 -28.64
N ILE A 32 -5.44 19.26 -27.46
CA ILE A 32 -4.89 19.93 -26.29
C ILE A 32 -3.57 19.25 -25.87
N ALA A 33 -3.57 17.93 -25.71
CA ALA A 33 -2.36 17.16 -25.40
C ALA A 33 -1.20 17.47 -26.37
N LYS A 34 -1.46 17.41 -27.68
CA LYS A 34 -0.45 17.74 -28.70
C LYS A 34 0.03 19.19 -28.65
N ARG A 35 -0.86 20.13 -28.32
CA ARG A 35 -0.47 21.54 -28.13
C ARG A 35 0.44 21.67 -26.89
N ASN A 36 0.08 21.02 -25.79
CA ASN A 36 0.88 21.01 -24.57
C ASN A 36 2.26 20.40 -24.84
N GLU A 37 2.34 19.31 -25.60
CA GLU A 37 3.61 18.71 -26.03
C GLU A 37 4.49 19.67 -26.85
N GLN A 38 3.88 20.42 -27.77
CA GLN A 38 4.60 21.40 -28.59
C GLN A 38 5.16 22.56 -27.76
N LEU A 39 4.35 23.10 -26.85
CA LEU A 39 4.75 24.18 -25.94
C LEU A 39 5.84 23.70 -24.97
N GLY A 40 5.60 22.55 -24.34
CA GLY A 40 6.48 21.92 -23.37
C GLY A 40 7.87 21.61 -23.92
N LYS A 41 7.99 21.28 -25.21
CA LYS A 41 9.30 21.04 -25.85
C LYS A 41 10.26 22.24 -25.75
N GLY A 42 9.74 23.45 -25.87
CA GLY A 42 10.54 24.68 -25.70
C GLY A 42 10.90 24.91 -24.23
N MET A 43 9.92 24.76 -23.35
CA MET A 43 10.06 24.98 -21.91
C MET A 43 11.05 24.01 -21.27
N VAL A 44 10.99 22.72 -21.59
CA VAL A 44 11.94 21.70 -21.08
C VAL A 44 13.38 22.03 -21.47
N ARG A 45 13.63 22.50 -22.70
CA ARG A 45 14.98 22.92 -23.12
C ARG A 45 15.46 24.14 -22.36
N THR A 46 14.57 25.09 -22.11
CA THR A 46 14.87 26.29 -21.32
C THR A 46 15.17 25.90 -19.88
N TYR A 47 14.32 25.09 -19.25
CA TYR A 47 14.51 24.56 -17.90
C TYR A 47 15.89 23.92 -17.71
N VAL A 48 16.26 22.95 -18.55
CA VAL A 48 17.56 22.26 -18.40
C VAL A 48 18.73 23.23 -18.60
N ARG A 49 18.62 24.16 -19.53
CA ARG A 49 19.66 25.17 -19.76
C ARG A 49 19.80 26.14 -18.59
N GLU A 50 18.69 26.59 -18.00
CA GLU A 50 18.69 27.58 -16.92
C GLU A 50 19.16 26.97 -15.59
N HIS A 51 18.70 25.77 -15.25
CA HIS A 51 19.05 25.13 -13.97
C HIS A 51 20.36 24.35 -14.00
N TYR A 52 20.77 23.83 -15.17
CA TYR A 52 21.94 22.97 -15.29
C TYR A 52 23.03 23.51 -16.22
N GLY A 53 22.81 24.66 -16.87
CA GLY A 53 23.81 25.29 -17.74
C GLY A 53 24.19 24.43 -18.95
N GLU A 54 23.35 23.49 -19.35
CA GLU A 54 23.63 22.54 -20.43
C GLU A 54 22.51 22.46 -21.45
N GLN A 55 22.87 22.08 -22.68
CA GLN A 55 21.89 21.75 -23.70
C GLN A 55 21.54 20.28 -23.56
N ALA A 56 20.24 19.98 -23.44
CA ALA A 56 19.75 18.61 -23.42
C ALA A 56 19.00 18.25 -24.71
N GLN A 57 19.21 17.01 -25.14
CA GLN A 57 18.42 16.40 -26.21
C GLN A 57 17.15 15.81 -25.60
N ILE A 58 15.98 16.25 -26.08
CA ILE A 58 14.70 15.59 -25.76
C ILE A 58 14.63 14.30 -26.59
N ILE A 59 14.53 13.16 -25.91
CA ILE A 59 14.38 11.83 -26.50
C ILE A 59 12.90 11.55 -26.73
N GLU A 60 12.10 11.76 -25.68
CA GLU A 60 10.66 11.51 -25.65
C GLU A 60 9.98 12.64 -24.88
N LEU A 61 8.77 12.98 -25.27
CA LEU A 61 7.93 13.95 -24.58
C LEU A 61 6.48 13.57 -24.78
N THR A 62 5.74 13.51 -23.67
CA THR A 62 4.33 13.11 -23.64
C THR A 62 3.57 14.01 -22.69
N CYS A 63 2.35 14.42 -23.08
CA CYS A 63 1.41 15.05 -22.14
C CYS A 63 0.85 14.00 -21.19
N LEU A 64 0.84 14.29 -19.89
CA LEU A 64 0.28 13.38 -18.89
C LEU A 64 -1.23 13.54 -18.79
N ASP A 65 -1.92 12.47 -18.42
CA ASP A 65 -3.34 12.51 -18.14
C ASP A 65 -3.58 12.97 -16.70
N GLN A 66 -4.61 13.78 -16.49
CA GLN A 66 -5.05 14.20 -15.17
C GLN A 66 -5.76 13.05 -14.42
N LEU A 67 -5.87 13.18 -13.10
CA LEU A 67 -6.71 12.31 -12.29
C LEU A 67 -8.16 12.36 -12.79
N LYS A 68 -8.80 11.18 -12.88
CA LYS A 68 -10.22 11.10 -13.21
C LYS A 68 -11.03 11.72 -12.08
N ASP A 69 -12.02 12.52 -12.46
CA ASP A 69 -12.93 13.10 -11.48
C ASP A 69 -13.68 11.97 -10.75
N SER A 70 -13.59 11.98 -9.41
CA SER A 70 -14.28 11.02 -8.53
C SER A 70 -15.67 11.53 -8.11
N GLY A 71 -16.17 12.57 -8.76
CA GLY A 71 -17.50 13.11 -8.57
C GLY A 71 -18.62 12.06 -8.71
N PRO A 72 -19.85 12.42 -8.31
CA PRO A 72 -20.98 11.48 -8.24
C PRO A 72 -21.39 10.89 -9.61
N ILE A 73 -20.89 11.46 -10.71
CA ILE A 73 -21.01 10.92 -12.06
C ILE A 73 -19.62 10.45 -12.48
N PRO A 74 -19.38 9.13 -12.60
CA PRO A 74 -18.08 8.61 -12.96
C PRO A 74 -17.63 9.13 -14.33
N ASP A 75 -16.48 9.79 -14.37
CA ASP A 75 -15.81 10.14 -15.61
C ASP A 75 -14.92 8.96 -16.05
N PHE A 76 -15.23 8.43 -17.24
CA PHE A 76 -14.50 7.30 -17.81
C PHE A 76 -13.42 7.74 -18.80
N PHE A 77 -13.41 9.01 -19.21
CA PHE A 77 -12.48 9.51 -20.22
C PHE A 77 -11.14 9.93 -19.59
N ASP A 78 -10.09 9.85 -20.41
CA ASP A 78 -8.80 10.42 -20.05
C ASP A 78 -8.75 11.86 -20.58
N HIS A 79 -8.29 12.76 -19.73
CA HIS A 79 -8.20 14.17 -20.02
C HIS A 79 -6.74 14.64 -19.87
N PRO A 80 -6.24 15.49 -20.77
CA PRO A 80 -4.86 15.97 -20.72
C PRO A 80 -4.70 16.93 -19.55
N SER A 81 -3.62 16.74 -18.79
CA SER A 81 -3.17 17.71 -17.81
C SER A 81 -2.42 18.87 -18.47
N ASP A 82 -2.09 19.88 -17.67
CA ASP A 82 -1.15 20.93 -18.07
C ASP A 82 0.32 20.46 -17.97
N TYR A 83 0.57 19.23 -17.55
CA TYR A 83 1.92 18.69 -17.42
C TYR A 83 2.36 17.89 -18.63
N VAL A 84 3.61 18.12 -19.03
CA VAL A 84 4.34 17.23 -19.93
C VAL A 84 5.50 16.56 -19.20
N LYS A 85 5.72 15.28 -19.49
CA LYS A 85 6.89 14.53 -19.04
C LYS A 85 7.81 14.31 -20.22
N ALA A 86 9.08 14.70 -20.07
CA ALA A 86 10.08 14.58 -21.11
C ALA A 86 11.29 13.79 -20.60
N THR A 87 11.66 12.74 -21.33
CA THR A 87 12.95 12.07 -21.15
C THR A 87 14.01 12.85 -21.90
N VAL A 88 15.03 13.32 -21.19
CA VAL A 88 16.09 14.17 -21.72
C VAL A 88 17.46 13.54 -21.51
N ARG A 89 18.35 13.72 -22.48
CA ARG A 89 19.77 13.36 -22.37
C ARG A 89 20.58 14.62 -22.11
N GLY A 90 21.05 14.77 -20.88
CA GLY A 90 21.98 15.81 -20.46
C GLY A 90 23.44 15.36 -20.54
N ARG A 91 24.35 16.12 -19.93
CA ARG A 91 25.79 15.78 -19.93
C ARG A 91 26.10 14.50 -19.14
N ASN A 92 25.37 14.25 -18.06
CA ASN A 92 25.65 13.18 -17.11
C ASN A 92 24.69 11.98 -17.25
N GLY A 93 24.07 11.83 -18.42
CA GLY A 93 23.13 10.74 -18.69
C GLY A 93 21.69 11.21 -18.92
N GLU A 94 20.78 10.26 -18.89
CA GLU A 94 19.36 10.47 -19.09
C GLU A 94 18.65 10.72 -17.75
N PHE A 95 17.72 11.67 -17.77
CA PHE A 95 16.81 11.94 -16.67
C PHE A 95 15.49 12.45 -17.25
N GLN A 96 14.48 12.58 -16.41
CA GLN A 96 13.16 13.05 -16.81
C GLN A 96 12.88 14.43 -16.22
N VAL A 97 12.20 15.25 -17.00
CA VAL A 97 11.70 16.57 -16.61
C VAL A 97 10.18 16.53 -16.69
N LEU A 98 9.53 16.96 -15.62
CA LEU A 98 8.10 17.21 -15.54
C LEU A 98 7.89 18.71 -15.59
N MET A 99 7.08 19.20 -16.52
CA MET A 99 6.93 20.63 -16.80
C MET A 99 5.45 20.99 -16.90
N ASN A 100 5.00 21.93 -16.08
CA ASN A 100 3.67 22.53 -16.22
C ASN A 100 3.71 23.59 -17.32
N VAL A 101 2.99 23.38 -18.42
CA VAL A 101 3.01 24.31 -19.57
C VAL A 101 2.22 25.59 -19.32
N ARG A 102 1.37 25.62 -18.29
CA ARG A 102 0.58 26.79 -17.89
C ARG A 102 1.35 27.67 -16.90
N THR A 103 1.90 27.09 -15.84
CA THR A 103 2.61 27.85 -14.78
C THR A 103 4.11 28.01 -15.07
N GLN A 104 4.68 27.19 -15.96
CA GLN A 104 6.12 27.08 -16.24
C GLN A 104 6.95 26.53 -15.08
N GLU A 105 6.30 25.98 -14.05
CA GLU A 105 6.99 25.24 -12.98
C GLU A 105 7.51 23.91 -13.51
N GLY A 106 8.74 23.58 -13.10
CA GLY A 106 9.45 22.41 -13.56
C GLY A 106 10.05 21.62 -12.40
N TYR A 107 9.98 20.30 -12.54
CA TYR A 107 10.55 19.32 -11.64
C TYR A 107 11.37 18.31 -12.45
N ASP A 108 12.33 17.66 -11.82
CA ASP A 108 13.08 16.57 -12.46
C ASP A 108 13.52 15.50 -11.46
N ASN A 109 13.93 14.35 -12.00
CA ASN A 109 14.43 13.24 -11.19
C ASN A 109 15.95 13.03 -11.34
N ARG A 110 16.70 14.07 -11.76
CA ARG A 110 18.14 13.95 -12.06
C ARG A 110 18.97 13.45 -10.88
N TYR A 111 18.56 13.82 -9.66
CA TYR A 111 19.26 13.47 -8.43
C TYR A 111 18.47 12.50 -7.54
N GLN A 112 17.46 11.82 -8.09
CA GLN A 112 16.62 10.89 -7.34
C GLN A 112 17.45 9.87 -6.56
N GLU A 113 18.43 9.23 -7.19
CA GLU A 113 19.30 8.25 -6.53
C GLU A 113 20.16 8.84 -5.40
N GLN A 114 20.55 10.12 -5.49
CA GLN A 114 21.30 10.78 -4.41
C GLN A 114 20.39 11.06 -3.22
N ILE A 115 19.17 11.55 -3.49
CA ILE A 115 18.14 11.76 -2.47
C ILE A 115 17.85 10.45 -1.74
N LYS A 116 17.54 9.38 -2.48
CA LYS A 116 17.26 8.04 -1.92
C LYS A 116 18.39 7.54 -1.03
N ARG A 117 19.64 7.62 -1.49
CA ARG A 117 20.82 7.18 -0.70
C ARG A 117 21.03 8.02 0.56
N SER A 118 20.75 9.31 0.50
CA SER A 118 20.93 10.21 1.64
C SER A 118 19.89 10.03 2.74
N ALA A 119 18.73 9.41 2.45
CA ALA A 119 17.69 9.16 3.44
C ALA A 119 18.20 8.29 4.61
N HIS A 120 18.95 7.22 4.32
CA HIS A 120 19.57 6.40 5.38
C HIS A 120 20.52 7.22 6.27
N SER A 121 21.42 8.01 5.68
CA SER A 121 22.33 8.87 6.46
C SER A 121 21.57 9.89 7.31
N PHE A 122 20.44 10.40 6.84
CA PHE A 122 19.60 11.31 7.60
C PHE A 122 19.05 10.64 8.87
N PHE A 123 18.43 9.47 8.76
CA PHE A 123 17.84 8.79 9.93
C PHE A 123 18.91 8.16 10.84
N ALA A 124 19.96 7.56 10.28
CA ALA A 124 21.08 7.00 11.04
C ALA A 124 21.90 8.06 11.80
N SER A 125 21.78 9.35 11.46
CA SER A 125 22.39 10.43 12.24
C SER A 125 21.65 10.75 13.54
N ARG A 126 20.41 10.27 13.70
CA ARG A 126 19.51 10.59 14.82
C ARG A 126 19.40 9.45 15.82
N ILE A 127 19.45 8.22 15.32
CA ILE A 127 19.38 7.00 16.12
C ILE A 127 20.48 6.04 15.65
N ASP A 128 20.90 5.13 16.52
CA ASP A 128 21.80 4.03 16.15
C ASP A 128 21.02 3.01 15.29
N LEU A 129 20.83 3.36 14.02
CA LEU A 129 20.04 2.60 13.08
C LEU A 129 20.90 1.46 12.49
N PRO A 130 20.53 0.18 12.69
CA PRO A 130 21.21 -0.93 12.04
C PRO A 130 21.13 -0.80 10.51
N GLU A 131 22.14 -1.31 9.80
CA GLU A 131 22.14 -1.32 8.34
C GLU A 131 20.97 -2.19 7.82
N PRO A 132 20.05 -1.64 7.02
CA PRO A 132 18.95 -2.39 6.45
C PRO A 132 19.42 -3.29 5.31
N ARG A 133 18.66 -4.36 5.03
CA ARG A 133 18.87 -5.19 3.83
C ARG A 133 18.49 -4.42 2.57
N ARG A 134 17.45 -3.59 2.66
CA ARG A 134 16.95 -2.74 1.58
C ARG A 134 16.31 -1.48 2.16
N THR A 135 16.39 -0.40 1.40
CA THR A 135 15.66 0.84 1.70
C THR A 135 14.92 1.27 0.45
N ASP A 136 13.60 1.42 0.56
CA ASP A 136 12.79 2.04 -0.46
C ASP A 136 12.42 3.46 -0.01
N VAL A 137 12.52 4.40 -0.95
CA VAL A 137 12.26 5.82 -0.69
C VAL A 137 11.39 6.33 -1.82
N TYR A 138 10.19 6.77 -1.44
CA TYR A 138 9.19 7.35 -2.32
C TYR A 138 8.95 8.78 -1.91
N TYR A 139 8.84 9.67 -2.87
CA TYR A 139 8.49 11.06 -2.60
C TYR A 139 7.79 11.68 -3.80
N TYR A 140 6.95 12.67 -3.52
CA TYR A 140 6.26 13.46 -4.53
C TYR A 140 5.94 14.85 -3.98
N SER A 141 5.86 15.83 -4.87
CA SER A 141 5.44 17.20 -4.54
C SER A 141 3.93 17.23 -4.23
N LYS A 142 3.56 17.88 -3.13
CA LYS A 142 2.18 18.15 -2.71
C LYS A 142 1.51 19.20 -3.60
N GLU A 143 2.30 20.02 -4.29
CA GLU A 143 1.81 21.07 -5.18
C GLU A 143 1.22 20.49 -6.48
N ILE A 144 1.55 19.23 -6.81
CA ILE A 144 1.07 18.55 -8.03
C ILE A 144 -0.12 17.65 -7.68
N GLY A 145 -1.27 18.26 -7.40
CA GLY A 145 -2.49 17.55 -7.02
C GLY A 145 -3.31 16.95 -8.18
N GLU A 146 -3.08 17.39 -9.42
CA GLU A 146 -3.90 17.00 -10.59
C GLU A 146 -3.45 15.71 -11.28
N LEU A 147 -2.30 15.14 -10.90
CA LEU A 147 -1.71 13.96 -11.54
C LEU A 147 -1.76 12.73 -10.63
N PRO A 148 -1.85 11.50 -11.20
CA PRO A 148 -1.62 10.28 -10.44
C PRO A 148 -0.24 10.27 -9.78
N ARG A 149 -0.16 9.88 -8.50
CA ARG A 149 1.10 9.86 -7.73
C ARG A 149 2.21 9.08 -8.42
N GLN A 150 1.88 7.95 -9.07
CA GLN A 150 2.88 7.12 -9.78
C GLN A 150 3.52 7.84 -10.96
N SER A 151 2.86 8.86 -11.52
CA SER A 151 3.39 9.65 -12.64
C SER A 151 4.39 10.72 -12.21
N ILE A 152 4.36 11.10 -10.93
CA ILE A 152 5.16 12.19 -10.34
C ILE A 152 6.13 11.71 -9.25
N GLU A 153 6.10 10.42 -8.92
CA GLU A 153 7.04 9.80 -7.99
C GLU A 153 8.49 10.06 -8.40
N GLY A 154 9.30 10.56 -7.46
CA GLY A 154 10.73 10.79 -7.68
C GLY A 154 11.08 12.12 -8.34
N PHE A 155 10.10 12.94 -8.72
CA PHE A 155 10.34 14.29 -9.22
C PHE A 155 10.53 15.27 -8.06
N ALA A 156 11.54 16.13 -8.18
CA ALA A 156 11.90 17.13 -7.20
C ALA A 156 12.25 18.46 -7.90
N GLU A 157 12.26 19.54 -7.13
CA GLU A 157 12.74 20.84 -7.59
C GLU A 157 14.20 20.76 -8.08
N PRO A 158 14.57 21.62 -9.05
CA PRO A 158 15.88 21.59 -9.66
C PRO A 158 17.00 21.76 -8.64
N GLY A 159 17.93 20.81 -8.63
CA GLY A 159 19.14 20.90 -7.82
C GLY A 159 19.03 20.36 -6.40
N LEU A 160 17.87 19.87 -5.96
CA LEU A 160 17.76 19.09 -4.73
C LEU A 160 18.54 17.79 -4.85
N ARG A 161 19.36 17.47 -3.84
CA ARG A 161 20.25 16.29 -3.87
C ARG A 161 20.20 15.44 -2.61
N GLN A 162 19.68 15.99 -1.52
CA GLN A 162 19.64 15.34 -0.23
C GLN A 162 18.21 15.26 0.29
N PHE A 163 17.92 14.20 1.03
CA PHE A 163 16.60 13.91 1.58
C PHE A 163 16.15 14.96 2.60
N ASP A 164 17.08 15.49 3.38
CA ASP A 164 16.78 16.55 4.34
C ASP A 164 16.38 17.86 3.65
N GLN A 165 17.00 18.20 2.51
CA GLN A 165 16.58 19.34 1.69
C GLN A 165 15.14 19.18 1.20
N LEU A 166 14.76 17.96 0.80
CA LEU A 166 13.39 17.64 0.39
C LEU A 166 12.40 17.81 1.54
N LEU A 167 12.74 17.31 2.73
CA LEU A 167 11.91 17.45 3.92
C LEU A 167 11.76 18.91 4.37
N TYR A 168 12.84 19.70 4.39
CA TYR A 168 12.79 21.07 4.90
C TYR A 168 12.09 22.08 3.99
N GLN A 169 11.66 21.67 2.79
CA GLN A 169 10.85 22.52 1.93
C GLN A 169 9.36 22.50 2.27
N ASP A 170 8.89 21.50 3.03
CA ASP A 170 7.46 21.33 3.36
C ASP A 170 6.51 21.21 2.15
N ASN A 171 7.08 21.07 0.95
CA ASN A 171 6.35 20.91 -0.30
C ASN A 171 6.23 19.44 -0.72
N TYR A 172 6.78 18.51 0.05
CA TYR A 172 6.85 17.10 -0.30
C TYR A 172 6.13 16.24 0.72
N GLN A 173 5.56 15.16 0.21
CA GLN A 173 5.30 13.96 0.98
C GLN A 173 6.39 12.94 0.69
N ALA A 174 6.97 12.34 1.73
CA ALA A 174 8.02 11.34 1.63
C ALA A 174 7.71 10.10 2.46
N ASN A 175 7.83 8.93 1.84
CA ASN A 175 7.70 7.64 2.50
C ASN A 175 9.03 6.90 2.40
N VAL A 176 9.52 6.40 3.53
CA VAL A 176 10.77 5.63 3.60
C VAL A 176 10.48 4.28 4.26
N VAL A 177 10.88 3.19 3.63
CA VAL A 177 10.70 1.83 4.16
C VAL A 177 12.07 1.17 4.32
N TYR A 178 12.43 0.89 5.56
CA TYR A 178 13.60 0.10 5.93
C TYR A 178 13.22 -1.36 6.12
N GLN A 179 13.88 -2.24 5.37
CA GLN A 179 13.59 -3.67 5.38
C GLN A 179 14.75 -4.45 6.01
N TYR A 180 14.40 -5.33 6.95
CA TYR A 180 15.34 -6.16 7.71
C TYR A 180 14.94 -7.63 7.68
N VAL A 181 15.90 -8.49 7.98
CA VAL A 181 15.68 -9.91 8.28
C VAL A 181 16.53 -10.20 9.51
N ASP A 182 15.94 -10.83 10.51
CA ASP A 182 16.57 -11.17 11.81
C ASP A 182 17.03 -9.97 12.64
N THR A 183 16.42 -8.79 12.46
CA THR A 183 16.71 -7.58 13.27
C THR A 183 15.47 -7.17 14.05
N GLY A 184 15.44 -7.42 15.35
CA GLY A 184 14.37 -6.94 16.23
C GLY A 184 14.26 -5.41 16.24
N LEU A 185 13.04 -4.89 16.24
CA LEU A 185 12.73 -3.45 16.12
C LEU A 185 12.39 -2.79 17.46
N ASP A 186 12.43 -3.51 18.58
CA ASP A 186 12.18 -2.97 19.93
C ASP A 186 13.00 -1.70 20.26
N PHE A 187 14.20 -1.54 19.69
CA PHE A 187 15.03 -0.33 19.88
C PHE A 187 14.38 0.95 19.32
N LEU A 188 13.40 0.83 18.44
CA LEU A 188 12.65 1.93 17.85
C LEU A 188 11.44 2.36 18.69
N ARG A 189 11.03 1.59 19.71
CA ARG A 189 9.86 1.95 20.52
C ARG A 189 10.08 3.30 21.23
N GLY A 190 9.21 4.28 20.94
CA GLY A 190 9.34 5.64 21.47
C GLY A 190 10.43 6.48 20.79
N ALA A 191 11.00 6.01 19.69
CA ALA A 191 12.03 6.74 18.95
C ALA A 191 11.45 7.82 18.02
N GLY A 192 10.12 7.91 17.88
CA GLY A 192 9.47 8.76 16.88
C GLY A 192 9.80 10.24 17.05
N GLN A 193 9.89 10.71 18.29
CA GLN A 193 10.34 12.08 18.59
C GLN A 193 11.77 12.33 18.10
N THR A 194 12.68 11.38 18.34
CA THR A 194 14.09 11.52 17.92
C THR A 194 14.24 11.45 16.40
N LEU A 195 13.39 10.67 15.73
CA LEU A 195 13.39 10.48 14.29
C LEU A 195 12.82 11.69 13.53
N LEU A 196 11.65 12.20 13.95
CA LEU A 196 10.84 13.13 13.14
C LEU A 196 10.56 14.49 13.77
N LEU A 197 10.74 14.68 15.08
CA LEU A 197 10.64 16.01 15.67
C LEU A 197 11.96 16.75 15.51
N THR A 198 11.90 17.88 14.82
CA THR A 198 13.08 18.71 14.52
C THR A 198 12.80 20.15 14.93
N GLU A 199 13.85 20.94 15.17
CA GLU A 199 13.75 22.36 15.56
C GLU A 199 13.09 23.26 14.49
N ARG A 200 12.80 22.70 13.32
CA ARG A 200 12.17 23.35 12.18
C ARG A 200 11.07 22.46 11.61
N ASP A 201 10.11 23.09 10.95
CA ASP A 201 9.06 22.37 10.24
C ASP A 201 9.67 21.54 9.10
N ILE A 202 9.14 20.34 8.94
CA ILE A 202 9.51 19.38 7.89
C ILE A 202 8.23 18.95 7.19
N GLY A 203 8.29 18.67 5.89
CA GLY A 203 7.16 18.15 5.11
C GLY A 203 6.65 16.81 5.61
N ASP A 204 5.56 16.35 5.00
CA ASP A 204 4.86 15.15 5.44
C ASP A 204 5.74 13.94 5.21
N VAL A 205 6.05 13.22 6.29
CA VAL A 205 6.98 12.10 6.23
C VAL A 205 6.43 10.91 7.00
N THR A 206 6.51 9.73 6.38
CA THR A 206 6.22 8.46 7.03
C THR A 206 7.41 7.53 6.87
N VAL A 207 7.87 6.94 7.95
CA VAL A 207 9.01 6.02 7.97
C VAL A 207 8.54 4.68 8.54
N GLY A 208 8.58 3.64 7.72
CA GLY A 208 8.27 2.28 8.10
C GLY A 208 9.55 1.47 8.27
N PHE A 209 9.56 0.60 9.27
CA PHE A 209 10.59 -0.38 9.53
C PHE A 209 9.91 -1.74 9.58
N ALA A 210 10.37 -2.68 8.74
CA ALA A 210 9.78 -4.00 8.61
C ALA A 210 10.85 -5.07 8.79
N ASN A 211 10.64 -5.97 9.75
CA ASN A 211 11.47 -7.15 9.96
C ASN A 211 10.72 -8.36 9.41
N PHE A 212 11.25 -8.96 8.35
CA PHE A 212 10.62 -10.08 7.65
C PHE A 212 10.92 -11.41 8.31
N TRP A 213 10.05 -12.40 8.11
CA TRP A 213 10.26 -13.77 8.59
C TRP A 213 11.52 -14.40 7.99
N ASP A 214 11.83 -14.05 6.74
CA ASP A 214 12.97 -14.56 5.98
C ASP A 214 13.26 -13.66 4.75
N GLU A 215 14.40 -13.89 4.08
CA GLU A 215 14.79 -13.12 2.90
C GLU A 215 13.82 -13.29 1.72
N PHE A 216 13.24 -14.48 1.53
CA PHE A 216 12.33 -14.74 0.41
C PHE A 216 11.02 -13.94 0.55
N SER A 217 10.47 -13.91 1.76
CA SER A 217 9.32 -13.09 2.15
C SER A 217 9.58 -11.60 1.86
N MET A 218 10.76 -11.09 2.24
CA MET A 218 11.19 -9.71 1.96
C MET A 218 11.25 -9.40 0.45
N TYR A 219 11.87 -10.27 -0.33
CA TYR A 219 12.00 -10.07 -1.78
C TYR A 219 10.63 -10.03 -2.47
N GLN A 220 9.71 -10.92 -2.11
CA GLN A 220 8.35 -10.90 -2.68
C GLN A 220 7.60 -9.62 -2.34
N SER A 221 7.57 -9.22 -1.07
CA SER A 221 6.90 -7.99 -0.64
C SER A 221 7.47 -6.75 -1.30
N SER A 222 8.78 -6.72 -1.52
CA SER A 222 9.44 -5.59 -2.17
C SER A 222 9.04 -5.39 -3.62
N GLU A 223 8.77 -6.47 -4.37
CA GLU A 223 8.29 -6.40 -5.75
C GLU A 223 6.88 -5.79 -5.83
N ASP A 224 6.07 -5.96 -4.76
CA ASP A 224 4.74 -5.37 -4.65
C ASP A 224 4.79 -3.84 -4.44
N GLY A 225 5.95 -3.28 -4.06
CA GLY A 225 6.16 -1.83 -3.94
C GLY A 225 5.63 -1.21 -2.65
N LEU A 226 6.16 -1.68 -1.50
CA LEU A 226 5.77 -1.28 -0.15
C LEU A 226 5.87 0.23 0.11
N GLY A 227 4.86 0.81 0.75
CA GLY A 227 4.93 2.15 1.33
C GLY A 227 4.90 3.28 0.31
N LYS A 228 4.46 3.01 -0.93
CA LYS A 228 4.25 4.07 -1.94
C LYS A 228 3.16 5.06 -1.53
N ASN A 229 2.10 4.57 -0.89
CA ASN A 229 0.94 5.39 -0.55
C ASN A 229 0.63 5.34 0.95
N GLN A 230 0.49 4.13 1.51
CA GLN A 230 0.01 3.92 2.87
C GLN A 230 0.97 2.99 3.59
N VAL A 231 2.06 3.54 4.14
CA VAL A 231 3.16 2.74 4.71
C VAL A 231 2.70 1.80 5.81
N ALA A 232 1.85 2.27 6.73
CA ALA A 232 1.32 1.42 7.80
C ALA A 232 0.55 0.24 7.22
N GLU A 233 -0.51 0.52 6.44
CA GLU A 233 -1.34 -0.47 5.74
C GLU A 233 -0.52 -1.47 4.93
N ASP A 234 0.30 -0.97 4.00
CA ASP A 234 1.06 -1.79 3.07
C ASP A 234 1.96 -2.81 3.81
N LEU A 235 2.47 -2.45 5.00
CA LEU A 235 3.33 -3.30 5.82
C LEU A 235 2.52 -4.26 6.69
N THR A 236 1.49 -3.78 7.37
CA THR A 236 0.73 -4.59 8.33
C THR A 236 -0.18 -5.61 7.66
N GLU A 237 -0.72 -5.32 6.47
CA GLU A 237 -1.49 -6.30 5.68
C GLU A 237 -0.65 -7.47 5.16
N GLN A 238 0.68 -7.31 5.18
CA GLN A 238 1.63 -8.36 4.81
C GLN A 238 2.15 -9.14 6.03
N ASN A 239 1.40 -9.19 7.12
CA ASN A 239 1.78 -9.89 8.37
C ASN A 239 2.11 -11.40 8.18
N GLN A 240 1.67 -12.04 7.10
CA GLN A 240 2.13 -13.39 6.72
C GLN A 240 3.61 -13.46 6.32
N LYS A 241 4.17 -12.34 5.83
CA LYS A 241 5.56 -12.17 5.35
C LYS A 241 6.41 -11.33 6.32
N ILE A 242 5.78 -10.47 7.11
CA ILE A 242 6.42 -9.56 8.06
C ILE A 242 6.17 -10.02 9.49
N LYS A 243 7.23 -10.08 10.29
CA LYS A 243 7.22 -10.47 11.69
C LYS A 243 6.97 -9.30 12.63
N GLU A 244 7.49 -8.13 12.29
CA GLU A 244 7.51 -6.98 13.18
C GLU A 244 7.50 -5.70 12.32
N VAL A 245 6.67 -4.75 12.72
CA VAL A 245 6.51 -3.47 12.04
C VAL A 245 6.62 -2.35 13.07
N TYR A 246 7.37 -1.31 12.74
CA TYR A 246 7.30 -0.03 13.41
C TYR A 246 7.11 1.06 12.36
N VAL A 247 6.11 1.92 12.53
CA VAL A 247 5.85 3.05 11.66
C VAL A 247 5.83 4.31 12.49
N VAL A 248 6.54 5.33 12.01
CA VAL A 248 6.48 6.67 12.56
C VAL A 248 6.06 7.65 11.47
N SER A 249 5.12 8.52 11.81
CA SER A 249 4.43 9.44 10.91
C SER A 249 4.48 10.85 11.48
N ARG A 250 4.76 11.84 10.61
CA ARG A 250 4.57 13.25 10.92
C ARG A 250 3.95 13.93 9.70
N LYS A 251 2.70 14.35 9.86
CA LYS A 251 1.89 14.95 8.78
C LYS A 251 1.21 16.21 9.30
N LYS A 252 0.93 17.16 8.40
CA LYS A 252 0.02 18.26 8.71
C LYS A 252 -1.42 17.78 8.68
N TYR A 253 -2.17 18.25 9.66
CA TYR A 253 -3.61 18.12 9.66
C TYR A 253 -4.26 19.49 9.55
N TYR A 254 -5.38 19.54 8.85
CA TYR A 254 -6.20 20.74 8.79
C TYR A 254 -7.02 20.84 10.07
N ASP A 255 -6.73 21.86 10.87
CA ASP A 255 -7.50 22.19 12.06
C ASP A 255 -8.74 22.98 11.61
N TRP A 256 -9.91 22.35 11.76
CA TRP A 256 -11.20 22.94 11.36
C TRP A 256 -11.63 24.10 12.27
N ASP A 257 -11.14 24.16 13.51
CA ASP A 257 -11.50 25.22 14.46
C ASP A 257 -10.72 26.49 14.16
N THR A 258 -9.45 26.36 13.76
CA THR A 258 -8.59 27.51 13.43
C THR A 258 -8.47 27.78 11.93
N GLU A 259 -9.01 26.90 11.08
CA GLU A 259 -8.86 26.94 9.62
C GLU A 259 -7.39 27.01 9.16
N THR A 260 -6.51 26.29 9.86
CA THR A 260 -5.07 26.28 9.59
C THR A 260 -4.51 24.86 9.56
N GLU A 261 -3.52 24.64 8.71
CA GLU A 261 -2.71 23.42 8.78
C GLU A 261 -1.68 23.52 9.91
N ARG A 262 -1.58 22.47 10.72
CA ARG A 262 -0.54 22.36 11.75
C ARG A 262 -0.07 20.92 11.89
N TYR A 263 1.16 20.76 12.37
CA TYR A 263 1.62 19.48 12.90
C TYR A 263 1.04 19.26 14.28
N ASP A 264 0.88 18.00 14.66
CA ASP A 264 0.76 17.64 16.06
C ASP A 264 2.11 17.82 16.78
N ASP A 265 2.01 18.03 18.10
CA ASP A 265 3.17 18.22 18.98
C ASP A 265 4.01 16.94 19.13
N ALA A 266 3.45 15.79 18.75
CA ALA A 266 4.09 14.48 18.79
C ALA A 266 4.07 13.83 17.40
N ALA A 267 5.06 12.99 17.14
CA ALA A 267 5.00 12.07 16.01
C ALA A 267 4.00 10.95 16.33
N GLU A 268 3.27 10.49 15.32
CA GLU A 268 2.43 9.30 15.42
C GLU A 268 3.32 8.07 15.32
N GLU A 269 3.12 7.11 16.22
CA GLU A 269 3.91 5.88 16.30
C GLU A 269 2.98 4.68 16.35
N GLU A 270 3.24 3.70 15.49
CA GLU A 270 2.55 2.42 15.42
C GLU A 270 3.59 1.30 15.53
N TYR A 271 3.32 0.31 16.37
CA TYR A 271 4.18 -0.85 16.54
C TYR A 271 3.33 -2.11 16.57
N HIS A 272 3.73 -3.09 15.77
CA HIS A 272 3.08 -4.39 15.63
C HIS A 272 4.11 -5.51 15.74
N LEU A 273 3.78 -6.55 16.51
CA LEU A 273 4.61 -7.75 16.63
C LEU A 273 3.76 -8.98 16.33
N PHE A 274 3.93 -9.51 15.14
CA PHE A 274 3.16 -10.63 14.66
C PHE A 274 3.73 -11.96 15.17
N ARG A 275 2.82 -12.87 15.52
CA ARG A 275 3.15 -14.26 15.83
C ARG A 275 2.46 -15.18 14.84
N LYS A 276 3.25 -16.08 14.25
CA LYS A 276 2.79 -17.15 13.36
C LYS A 276 2.73 -18.47 14.12
N LEU A 277 1.55 -19.09 14.13
CA LEU A 277 1.29 -20.41 14.68
C LEU A 277 1.03 -21.40 13.52
N PRO A 278 1.97 -22.31 13.21
CA PRO A 278 1.75 -23.30 12.17
C PRO A 278 0.75 -24.35 12.65
N LEU A 279 -0.22 -24.67 11.81
CA LEU A 279 -1.29 -25.63 12.06
C LEU A 279 -1.18 -26.84 11.11
N GLN A 280 -1.97 -27.88 11.37
CA GLN A 280 -1.99 -29.07 10.52
C GLN A 280 -2.43 -28.71 9.09
N GLY A 281 -1.80 -29.34 8.10
CA GLY A 281 -2.10 -29.11 6.69
C GLY A 281 -1.40 -27.89 6.09
N GLY A 282 -0.50 -27.23 6.82
CA GLY A 282 0.20 -26.04 6.34
C GLY A 282 -0.61 -24.75 6.44
N ILE A 283 -1.73 -24.79 7.17
CA ILE A 283 -2.48 -23.60 7.57
C ILE A 283 -1.64 -22.81 8.57
N GLU A 284 -1.69 -21.49 8.50
CA GLU A 284 -0.97 -20.61 9.43
C GLU A 284 -1.97 -19.65 10.09
N LEU A 285 -1.96 -19.60 11.42
CA LEU A 285 -2.65 -18.55 12.16
C LEU A 285 -1.66 -17.44 12.49
N VAL A 286 -1.98 -16.20 12.14
CA VAL A 286 -1.14 -15.02 12.38
C VAL A 286 -1.95 -13.97 13.12
N TYR A 287 -1.37 -13.38 14.16
CA TYR A 287 -2.01 -12.32 14.93
C TYR A 287 -0.98 -11.36 15.51
N ASP A 288 -1.41 -10.13 15.78
CA ASP A 288 -0.59 -9.14 16.49
C ASP A 288 -0.62 -9.39 18.00
N THR A 289 0.55 -9.64 18.57
CA THR A 289 0.73 -9.88 20.01
C THR A 289 0.65 -8.61 20.85
N GLU A 290 0.71 -7.44 20.22
CA GLU A 290 0.44 -6.15 20.87
C GLU A 290 -1.07 -5.95 21.10
N CYS A 291 -1.92 -6.62 20.30
CA CYS A 291 -3.38 -6.55 20.38
C CYS A 291 -3.96 -7.74 21.17
N TYR A 292 -3.41 -8.94 21.00
CA TYR A 292 -3.98 -10.17 21.57
C TYR A 292 -2.97 -11.05 22.31
N GLU A 293 -3.50 -11.81 23.26
CA GLU A 293 -2.92 -13.04 23.78
C GLU A 293 -3.83 -14.22 23.41
N ILE A 294 -3.28 -15.20 22.71
CA ILE A 294 -4.04 -16.36 22.23
C ILE A 294 -3.42 -17.64 22.77
N THR A 295 -4.24 -18.45 23.43
CA THR A 295 -3.93 -19.85 23.74
C THR A 295 -4.76 -20.77 22.87
N MET A 296 -4.19 -21.88 22.44
CA MET A 296 -4.82 -22.79 21.48
C MET A 296 -4.70 -24.24 21.95
N GLU A 297 -5.80 -24.98 21.84
CA GLU A 297 -5.87 -26.42 22.02
C GLU A 297 -6.38 -27.09 20.74
N GLN A 298 -5.83 -28.25 20.42
CA GLN A 298 -6.26 -29.06 19.29
C GLN A 298 -7.10 -30.24 19.78
N VAL A 299 -8.33 -30.33 19.30
CA VAL A 299 -9.26 -31.43 19.63
C VAL A 299 -9.75 -32.13 18.37
N LYS A 300 -10.39 -33.30 18.53
CA LYS A 300 -10.99 -34.01 17.41
C LYS A 300 -12.17 -33.18 16.87
N ALA A 301 -12.12 -32.82 15.59
CA ALA A 301 -13.26 -32.19 14.93
C ALA A 301 -14.47 -33.14 14.88
N PRO A 302 -15.70 -32.62 15.01
CA PRO A 302 -16.90 -33.40 14.76
C PRO A 302 -16.89 -34.00 13.35
N ASP A 303 -17.28 -35.27 13.22
CA ASP A 303 -17.34 -35.96 11.92
C ASP A 303 -18.43 -35.36 11.01
N THR A 304 -19.39 -34.63 11.59
CA THR A 304 -20.43 -33.86 10.89
C THR A 304 -20.77 -32.62 11.70
N VAL A 305 -20.92 -31.48 11.01
CA VAL A 305 -21.41 -30.21 11.58
C VAL A 305 -22.55 -29.69 10.72
N THR A 306 -23.58 -29.13 11.35
CA THR A 306 -24.67 -28.45 10.66
C THR A 306 -24.60 -26.97 10.99
N SER A 307 -24.22 -26.12 10.02
CA SER A 307 -24.21 -24.67 10.18
C SER A 307 -25.11 -24.03 9.13
N MET A 308 -25.94 -23.06 9.56
CA MET A 308 -26.97 -22.39 8.73
C MET A 308 -27.82 -23.33 7.85
N GLY A 309 -28.14 -24.52 8.35
CA GLY A 309 -28.96 -25.51 7.63
C GLY A 309 -28.24 -26.27 6.52
N GLN A 310 -26.91 -26.16 6.42
CA GLN A 310 -26.06 -26.98 5.56
C GLN A 310 -25.25 -27.96 6.40
N ASN A 311 -25.05 -29.17 5.88
CA ASN A 311 -24.25 -30.19 6.54
C ASN A 311 -22.85 -30.26 5.92
N PHE A 312 -21.85 -30.20 6.80
CA PHE A 312 -20.44 -30.34 6.50
C PHE A 312 -19.95 -31.68 7.05
N TYR A 313 -19.12 -32.37 6.28
CA TYR A 313 -18.67 -33.73 6.58
C TYR A 313 -17.17 -33.85 6.33
N ASP A 314 -16.57 -34.92 6.86
CA ASP A 314 -15.20 -35.32 6.55
C ASP A 314 -14.21 -34.17 6.86
N PRO A 315 -13.98 -33.83 8.15
CA PRO A 315 -13.12 -32.71 8.54
C PRO A 315 -11.72 -32.86 7.92
N LEU A 316 -11.27 -31.80 7.28
CA LEU A 316 -9.95 -31.68 6.64
C LEU A 316 -8.89 -31.24 7.65
N SER A 317 -9.30 -30.64 8.76
CA SER A 317 -8.45 -30.30 9.89
C SER A 317 -9.03 -30.82 11.21
N PRO A 318 -8.20 -30.92 12.26
CA PRO A 318 -8.69 -30.93 13.64
C PRO A 318 -9.53 -29.68 13.94
N GLN A 319 -10.21 -29.70 15.08
CA GLN A 319 -10.80 -28.49 15.63
C GLN A 319 -9.79 -27.79 16.52
N TYR A 320 -9.58 -26.51 16.25
CA TYR A 320 -8.75 -25.65 17.06
C TYR A 320 -9.67 -24.86 17.98
N GLN A 321 -9.44 -24.94 19.28
CA GLN A 321 -10.12 -24.17 20.32
C GLN A 321 -9.17 -23.09 20.81
N LEU A 322 -9.58 -21.84 20.70
CA LEU A 322 -8.81 -20.65 20.96
C LEU A 322 -9.44 -19.94 22.16
N LYS A 323 -8.60 -19.56 23.12
CA LYS A 323 -8.95 -18.57 24.12
C LYS A 323 -8.18 -17.30 23.82
N ILE A 324 -8.91 -16.26 23.47
CA ILE A 324 -8.38 -14.99 23.03
C ILE A 324 -8.59 -13.99 24.17
N SER A 325 -7.55 -13.28 24.55
CA SER A 325 -7.60 -12.17 25.50
C SER A 325 -7.06 -10.93 24.83
N ARG A 326 -7.86 -9.86 24.84
CA ARG A 326 -7.52 -8.59 24.22
C ARG A 326 -6.69 -7.72 25.18
N LYS A 327 -5.65 -7.07 24.66
CA LYS A 327 -4.73 -6.22 25.44
C LYS A 327 -4.99 -4.73 25.31
N LYS A 328 -5.59 -4.31 24.18
CA LYS A 328 -5.89 -2.91 23.87
C LYS A 328 -7.38 -2.79 23.54
N ALA A 329 -8.07 -1.82 24.14
CA ALA A 329 -9.40 -1.43 23.70
C ALA A 329 -9.27 -0.66 22.38
N VAL A 330 -10.02 -1.07 21.35
CA VAL A 330 -10.07 -0.34 20.07
C VAL A 330 -11.48 0.21 19.93
N ASP A 331 -11.57 1.44 19.45
CA ASP A 331 -12.84 2.06 19.10
C ASP A 331 -13.49 1.30 17.92
N GLN A 332 -14.82 1.32 17.81
CA GLN A 332 -15.59 0.49 16.87
C GLN A 332 -15.35 0.76 15.36
N ASN A 333 -14.39 1.60 15.00
CA ASN A 333 -14.00 1.89 13.63
C ASN A 333 -12.76 1.06 13.29
N GLU A 334 -13.01 -0.12 12.72
CA GLU A 334 -12.10 -1.23 12.40
C GLU A 334 -10.82 -0.84 11.62
N ASN A 335 -9.70 -1.48 11.95
CA ASN A 335 -8.49 -1.55 11.13
C ASN A 335 -8.13 -3.03 10.87
N ALA A 336 -8.04 -3.45 9.60
CA ALA A 336 -7.77 -4.84 9.20
C ALA A 336 -6.45 -5.45 9.74
N TYR A 337 -5.57 -4.62 10.32
CA TYR A 337 -4.28 -5.06 10.89
C TYR A 337 -4.41 -5.65 12.29
N GLU A 338 -5.55 -5.41 12.93
CA GLU A 338 -5.88 -5.90 14.26
C GLU A 338 -6.71 -7.19 14.18
N ASP A 339 -6.79 -7.83 13.02
CA ASP A 339 -7.50 -9.09 12.85
C ASP A 339 -6.61 -10.30 13.19
N ILE A 340 -7.26 -11.39 13.58
CA ILE A 340 -6.62 -12.71 13.70
C ILE A 340 -6.74 -13.39 12.35
N MET A 341 -5.63 -13.46 11.63
CA MET A 341 -5.57 -13.96 10.26
C MET A 341 -5.36 -15.47 10.21
N LEU A 342 -6.05 -16.13 9.29
CA LEU A 342 -5.79 -17.50 8.86
C LEU A 342 -5.31 -17.51 7.42
N TYR A 343 -4.18 -18.16 7.17
CA TYR A 343 -3.64 -18.36 5.83
C TYR A 343 -3.71 -19.82 5.43
N PHE A 344 -4.17 -20.06 4.20
CA PHE A 344 -4.46 -21.38 3.68
C PHE A 344 -3.60 -21.67 2.45
N PRO A 345 -3.02 -22.88 2.37
CA PRO A 345 -2.51 -23.42 1.12
C PRO A 345 -3.58 -23.44 0.02
N ALA A 346 -3.16 -23.27 -1.24
CA ALA A 346 -4.05 -23.22 -2.40
C ALA A 346 -4.89 -24.49 -2.62
N GLU A 347 -4.48 -25.63 -2.05
CA GLU A 347 -5.25 -26.87 -2.09
C GLU A 347 -6.56 -26.82 -1.31
N PHE A 348 -6.68 -25.91 -0.33
CA PHE A 348 -7.93 -25.68 0.41
C PHE A 348 -8.83 -24.64 -0.25
N ALA A 349 -8.46 -24.12 -1.43
CA ALA A 349 -9.26 -23.14 -2.14
C ALA A 349 -10.64 -23.72 -2.47
N GLY A 350 -11.67 -23.11 -1.90
CA GLY A 350 -13.06 -23.50 -2.05
C GLY A 350 -13.60 -24.48 -1.02
N ASP A 351 -12.77 -24.92 -0.08
CA ASP A 351 -13.22 -25.60 1.14
C ASP A 351 -13.87 -24.63 2.12
N TYR A 352 -14.41 -25.14 3.22
CA TYR A 352 -15.24 -24.40 4.16
C TYR A 352 -14.59 -24.34 5.53
N LEU A 353 -14.31 -23.12 5.98
CA LEU A 353 -13.97 -22.81 7.37
C LEU A 353 -15.28 -22.73 8.15
N VAL A 354 -15.47 -23.63 9.11
CA VAL A 354 -16.59 -23.58 10.04
C VAL A 354 -16.05 -23.12 11.39
N SER A 355 -16.59 -22.04 11.91
CA SER A 355 -16.17 -21.42 13.16
C SER A 355 -17.33 -21.21 14.12
N GLU A 356 -17.01 -21.10 15.40
CA GLU A 356 -17.93 -20.75 16.47
C GLU A 356 -17.25 -19.69 17.32
N GLU A 357 -17.90 -18.55 17.53
CA GLU A 357 -17.43 -17.48 18.41
C GLU A 357 -18.46 -17.27 19.51
N ASN A 358 -18.07 -17.49 20.77
CA ASN A 358 -18.96 -17.32 21.93
C ASN A 358 -20.33 -18.05 21.81
N GLY A 359 -20.38 -19.16 21.07
CA GLY A 359 -21.60 -19.93 20.82
C GLY A 359 -22.37 -19.56 19.54
N GLU A 360 -21.93 -18.54 18.81
CA GLU A 360 -22.49 -18.16 17.51
C GLU A 360 -21.67 -18.82 16.39
N GLU A 361 -22.34 -19.67 15.60
CA GLU A 361 -21.73 -20.38 14.49
C GLU A 361 -21.65 -19.51 13.24
N ASP A 362 -20.52 -19.59 12.53
CA ASP A 362 -20.31 -19.01 11.21
C ASP A 362 -19.64 -20.03 10.27
N TRP A 363 -19.81 -19.83 8.96
CA TRP A 363 -19.08 -20.60 7.97
C TRP A 363 -18.69 -19.73 6.78
N ASN A 364 -17.42 -19.83 6.40
CA ASN A 364 -16.84 -19.08 5.31
C ASN A 364 -16.21 -20.03 4.30
N LYS A 365 -16.45 -19.75 3.02
CA LYS A 365 -15.76 -20.46 1.95
C LYS A 365 -14.37 -19.84 1.80
N VAL A 366 -13.32 -20.66 1.84
CA VAL A 366 -11.95 -20.22 1.60
C VAL A 366 -11.83 -19.76 0.15
N SER A 367 -11.98 -18.46 -0.08
CA SER A 367 -11.97 -17.88 -1.43
C SER A 367 -11.31 -16.52 -1.52
N TRP A 368 -11.01 -15.89 -0.38
CA TRP A 368 -10.30 -14.61 -0.37
C TRP A 368 -8.84 -14.90 -0.66
N GLU A 369 -8.28 -14.15 -1.60
CA GLU A 369 -6.94 -14.40 -2.12
C GLU A 369 -6.24 -13.06 -2.29
N ARG A 370 -4.99 -13.01 -1.85
CA ARG A 370 -4.11 -11.86 -2.01
C ARG A 370 -2.70 -12.33 -2.32
N SER A 371 -2.19 -11.89 -3.47
CA SER A 371 -0.81 -12.16 -3.92
C SER A 371 -0.44 -13.65 -3.91
N GLY A 372 -1.36 -14.50 -4.34
CA GLY A 372 -1.23 -15.95 -4.44
C GLY A 372 -1.49 -16.71 -3.13
N VAL A 373 -1.91 -16.05 -2.07
CA VAL A 373 -2.20 -16.68 -0.77
C VAL A 373 -3.67 -16.54 -0.43
N TYR A 374 -4.31 -17.67 -0.09
CA TYR A 374 -5.68 -17.68 0.40
C TYR A 374 -5.72 -17.36 1.88
N TYR A 375 -6.70 -16.57 2.30
CA TYR A 375 -6.83 -16.20 3.70
C TYR A 375 -8.29 -16.07 4.12
N ASP A 376 -8.48 -16.01 5.42
CA ASP A 376 -9.71 -15.64 6.12
C ASP A 376 -9.29 -14.95 7.41
N TYR A 377 -10.21 -14.32 8.13
CA TYR A 377 -9.88 -13.64 9.38
C TYR A 377 -11.01 -13.70 10.39
N PHE A 378 -10.64 -13.45 11.64
CA PHE A 378 -11.55 -13.24 12.74
C PHE A 378 -11.27 -11.90 13.39
N TYR A 379 -12.32 -11.21 13.79
CA TYR A 379 -12.25 -10.03 14.65
C TYR A 379 -12.97 -10.35 15.96
N THR A 380 -12.48 -9.81 17.07
CA THR A 380 -13.18 -9.90 18.36
C THR A 380 -13.30 -8.54 19.00
N TYR A 381 -14.50 -8.23 19.49
CA TYR A 381 -14.79 -7.01 20.21
C TYR A 381 -14.73 -7.17 21.73
N GLU A 382 -14.74 -8.40 22.23
CA GLU A 382 -14.79 -8.69 23.65
C GLU A 382 -13.38 -8.75 24.26
N ASP A 383 -13.28 -8.44 25.55
CA ASP A 383 -12.01 -8.56 26.29
C ASP A 383 -11.53 -10.02 26.32
N HIS A 384 -12.47 -10.96 26.31
CA HIS A 384 -12.24 -12.39 26.29
C HIS A 384 -13.20 -13.06 25.31
N THR A 385 -12.66 -13.87 24.41
CA THR A 385 -13.43 -14.63 23.44
C THR A 385 -12.98 -16.08 23.45
N ASP A 386 -13.96 -16.99 23.54
CA ASP A 386 -13.75 -18.40 23.25
C ASP A 386 -14.17 -18.62 21.79
N MET A 387 -13.22 -19.10 20.97
CA MET A 387 -13.44 -19.36 19.55
C MET A 387 -13.06 -20.79 19.22
N ALA A 388 -13.78 -21.42 18.30
CA ALA A 388 -13.38 -22.71 17.75
C ALA A 388 -13.48 -22.67 16.22
N PHE A 389 -12.59 -23.36 15.50
CA PHE A 389 -12.72 -23.52 14.05
C PHE A 389 -12.20 -24.85 13.53
N SER A 390 -12.68 -25.25 12.35
CA SER A 390 -12.20 -26.41 11.58
C SER A 390 -12.46 -26.23 10.09
N LEU A 391 -11.66 -26.87 9.25
CA LEU A 391 -11.92 -26.96 7.81
C LEU A 391 -12.70 -28.22 7.46
N TYR A 392 -13.65 -28.07 6.55
CA TYR A 392 -14.48 -29.12 6.00
C TYR A 392 -14.51 -29.06 4.48
N GLY A 393 -14.50 -30.23 3.84
CA GLY A 393 -14.77 -30.34 2.41
C GLY A 393 -16.28 -30.35 2.16
N LYS A 394 -16.72 -29.81 1.02
CA LYS A 394 -18.11 -30.01 0.60
C LYS A 394 -18.28 -31.40 0.03
N LYS A 395 -19.11 -32.23 0.67
CA LYS A 395 -19.68 -33.40 0.01
C LYS A 395 -20.99 -32.97 -0.65
N GLU A 396 -20.98 -32.77 -1.97
CA GLU A 396 -22.23 -32.68 -2.71
C GLU A 396 -23.08 -33.91 -2.39
N GLU A 397 -24.38 -33.66 -2.17
CA GLU A 397 -25.40 -34.66 -1.88
C GLU A 397 -25.17 -35.92 -2.72
N ARG A 398 -24.80 -37.04 -2.08
CA ARG A 398 -24.90 -38.32 -2.75
C ARG A 398 -26.38 -38.54 -3.05
N SER A 399 -26.69 -38.40 -4.35
CA SER A 399 -27.93 -38.78 -5.05
C SER A 399 -28.77 -39.85 -4.37
#